data_AF-W9YMW8-F1
#
_entry.id   AF-W9YMW8-F1
#
_cell.length_a   1.000
_cell.length_b   1.000
_cell.length_c   1.000
_cell.angle_alpha   90.00
_cell.angle_beta   90.00
_cell.angle_gamma   90.00
#
_symmetry.space_group_name_H-M   'P 1'
#
loop_
_entity.id
_entity.type
_entity.pdbx_description
1 polymer ?
#
loop_
_entity_poly.entity_id
_entity_poly.type
_entity_poly.pdbx_seq_one_letter_code
_entity_poly.pdbx_strand_id
1 'polypeptide(L)'
;MAAKKETATVRAASLSRAKSKGRPLTNIPQVSDLQTPTATLKDLLQGPNGLADQINEIEKLGARMIAMRNTLECSTSTSTPPNPADRKIFNAEVQAIYERYQAIEPKKVDHELRRRFENERDRPFSYWSLLRASCLYWKVCSRARFPIWVWYVAGRELCILKALQTPGEVRLLTAEMYKILKVDTKFTKGLLEGSLARAEDMFYDVFNEPALDDQGDDVDNGS
;
A
#
# COMPACT_ATOMS: atom_id res chain seq x y z
N MET A 1 -48.95 -6.17 -15.69
CA MET A 1 -47.98 -5.45 -14.82
C MET A 1 -47.45 -4.26 -15.61
N ALA A 2 -47.83 -3.04 -15.22
CA ALA A 2 -47.56 -1.82 -15.98
C ALA A 2 -46.20 -1.20 -15.61
N ALA A 3 -45.35 -0.99 -16.61
CA ALA A 3 -44.05 -0.33 -16.47
C ALA A 3 -44.22 1.20 -16.38
N LYS A 4 -43.85 1.79 -15.23
CA LYS A 4 -43.72 3.23 -15.07
C LYS A 4 -42.34 3.67 -15.56
N LYS A 5 -42.32 4.45 -16.65
CA LYS A 5 -41.15 5.22 -17.10
C LYS A 5 -41.09 6.53 -16.32
N GLU A 6 -39.99 6.78 -15.64
CA GLU A 6 -39.73 8.03 -14.91
C GLU A 6 -38.66 8.83 -15.65
N THR A 7 -39.07 9.92 -16.28
CA THR A 7 -38.22 10.88 -17.00
C THR A 7 -37.69 11.93 -16.04
N ALA A 8 -36.38 11.98 -15.85
CA ALA A 8 -35.71 13.00 -15.05
C ALA A 8 -35.31 14.22 -15.92
N THR A 9 -35.89 15.37 -15.58
CA THR A 9 -35.63 16.68 -16.21
C THR A 9 -34.37 17.30 -15.61
N VAL A 10 -33.34 17.49 -16.43
CA VAL A 10 -32.11 18.21 -16.08
C VAL A 10 -32.36 19.73 -16.17
N ARG A 11 -32.32 20.43 -15.03
CA ARG A 11 -32.33 21.90 -14.97
C ARG A 11 -30.89 22.43 -15.02
N ALA A 12 -30.57 23.13 -16.11
CA ALA A 12 -29.36 23.91 -16.26
C ALA A 12 -29.43 25.18 -15.39
N ALA A 13 -28.43 25.39 -14.54
CA ALA A 13 -28.26 26.62 -13.77
C ALA A 13 -27.23 27.53 -14.46
N SER A 14 -27.69 28.71 -14.83
CA SER A 14 -26.98 29.76 -15.56
C SER A 14 -25.97 30.49 -14.66
N LEU A 15 -24.70 30.53 -15.07
CA LEU A 15 -23.63 31.29 -14.41
C LEU A 15 -23.76 32.79 -14.75
N SER A 16 -24.05 33.61 -13.75
CA SER A 16 -24.01 35.08 -13.85
C SER A 16 -22.60 35.61 -13.63
N ARG A 17 -22.15 36.42 -14.58
CA ARG A 17 -20.79 36.98 -14.70
C ARG A 17 -20.69 38.28 -13.91
N ALA A 18 -20.04 38.24 -12.74
CA ALA A 18 -19.74 39.44 -11.96
C ALA A 18 -18.52 40.19 -12.54
N LYS A 19 -18.73 41.42 -13.01
CA LYS A 19 -17.67 42.37 -13.38
C LYS A 19 -17.09 42.99 -12.10
N SER A 20 -15.89 42.56 -11.69
CA SER A 20 -15.13 43.27 -10.64
C SER A 20 -14.39 44.46 -11.26
N LYS A 21 -14.59 45.64 -10.67
CA LYS A 21 -13.88 46.88 -11.00
C LYS A 21 -12.44 46.78 -10.45
N GLY A 22 -11.46 46.99 -11.32
CA GLY A 22 -10.04 46.99 -10.99
C GLY A 22 -9.69 48.08 -9.98
N ARG A 23 -8.96 47.69 -8.92
CA ARG A 23 -8.20 48.61 -8.07
C ARG A 23 -6.80 48.80 -8.66
N PRO A 24 -6.23 50.01 -8.60
CA PRO A 24 -4.85 50.27 -9.02
C PRO A 24 -3.87 49.55 -8.09
N LEU A 25 -2.93 48.83 -8.70
CA LEU A 25 -1.85 48.11 -8.02
C LEU A 25 -0.91 49.12 -7.37
N THR A 26 -0.97 49.23 -6.05
CA THR A 26 0.07 49.87 -5.25
C THR A 26 1.33 49.03 -5.29
N ASN A 27 2.44 49.66 -5.66
CA ASN A 27 3.80 49.14 -5.65
C ASN A 27 4.07 48.18 -4.47
N ILE A 28 4.25 46.92 -4.80
CA ILE A 28 4.78 45.91 -3.87
C ILE A 28 6.29 46.20 -3.78
N PRO A 29 6.84 46.40 -2.57
CA PRO A 29 8.28 46.51 -2.39
C PRO A 29 8.92 45.23 -2.95
N GLN A 30 9.85 45.41 -3.88
CA GLN A 30 10.67 44.33 -4.40
C GLN A 30 11.50 43.79 -3.23
N VAL A 31 10.99 42.72 -2.59
CA VAL A 31 11.70 41.99 -1.54
C VAL A 31 12.89 41.34 -2.21
N SER A 32 14.06 41.94 -2.00
CA SER A 32 15.34 41.40 -2.44
C SER A 32 15.40 39.91 -2.14
N ASP A 33 15.62 39.13 -3.20
CA ASP A 33 15.79 37.70 -3.18
C ASP A 33 16.85 37.29 -2.14
N LEU A 34 16.40 36.96 -0.93
CA LEU A 34 17.12 36.03 -0.08
C LEU A 34 17.07 34.69 -0.81
N GLN A 35 18.08 34.45 -1.65
CA GLN A 35 18.41 33.12 -2.14
C GLN A 35 18.67 32.26 -0.92
N THR A 36 17.61 31.63 -0.40
CA THR A 36 17.78 30.55 0.55
C THR A 36 18.62 29.51 -0.19
N PRO A 37 19.76 29.09 0.37
CA PRO A 37 20.62 28.12 -0.29
C PRO A 37 19.74 26.92 -0.65
N THR A 38 19.66 26.60 -1.94
CA THR A 38 18.87 25.48 -2.44
C THR A 38 19.31 24.24 -1.69
N ALA A 39 18.44 23.74 -0.81
CA ALA A 39 18.75 22.60 0.02
C ALA A 39 19.12 21.43 -0.89
N THR A 40 20.28 20.82 -0.64
CA THR A 40 20.75 19.75 -1.50
C THR A 40 19.95 18.48 -1.22
N LEU A 41 19.86 17.57 -2.21
CA LEU A 41 19.31 16.24 -1.99
C LEU A 41 20.03 15.53 -0.83
N LYS A 42 21.33 15.78 -0.67
CA LYS A 42 22.11 15.26 0.44
C LYS A 42 21.55 15.75 1.78
N ASP A 43 21.20 17.02 1.93
CA ASP A 43 20.65 17.55 3.19
C ASP A 43 19.27 16.97 3.54
N LEU A 44 18.48 16.62 2.52
CA LEU A 44 17.18 15.96 2.69
C LEU A 44 17.31 14.51 3.16
N LEU A 45 18.30 13.79 2.65
CA LEU A 45 18.50 12.38 2.93
C LEU A 45 19.41 12.15 4.14
N GLN A 46 20.49 12.93 4.24
CA GLN A 46 21.61 12.80 5.17
C GLN A 46 21.79 14.13 5.90
N GLY A 47 21.26 14.23 7.12
CA GLY A 47 21.35 15.44 7.92
C GLY A 47 20.42 15.36 9.13
N PRO A 48 20.47 16.34 10.05
CA PRO A 48 19.56 16.40 11.17
C PRO A 48 18.12 16.53 10.66
N ASN A 49 17.24 15.64 11.14
CA ASN A 49 15.86 15.48 10.65
C ASN A 49 15.74 15.05 9.18
N GLY A 50 16.84 14.61 8.55
CA GLY A 50 16.80 14.00 7.22
C GLY A 50 16.19 12.59 7.27
N LEU A 51 15.89 12.01 6.10
CA LEU A 51 15.29 10.68 6.04
C LEU A 51 16.10 9.62 6.79
N ALA A 52 17.43 9.61 6.63
CA ALA A 52 18.29 8.64 7.30
C ALA A 52 18.23 8.75 8.82
N ASP A 53 18.16 9.97 9.36
CA ASP A 53 18.07 10.24 10.80
C ASP A 53 16.73 9.76 11.36
N GLN A 54 15.63 10.09 10.68
CA GLN A 54 14.29 9.60 11.03
C GLN A 54 14.21 8.07 10.98
N ILE A 55 14.81 7.42 9.97
CA ILE A 55 14.89 5.96 9.86
C ILE A 55 15.75 5.35 10.97
N ASN A 56 16.84 6.00 11.40
CA ASN A 56 17.63 5.53 12.54
C ASN A 56 16.79 5.52 13.83
N GLU A 57 15.90 6.49 14.03
CA GLU A 57 14.98 6.47 15.17
C GLU A 57 14.02 5.28 15.09
N ILE A 58 13.46 4.98 13.92
CA ILE A 58 12.63 3.78 13.71
C ILE A 58 13.41 2.49 13.98
N GLU A 59 14.67 2.39 13.53
CA GLU A 59 15.56 1.26 13.84
C GLU A 59 15.76 1.09 15.35
N LYS A 60 16.02 2.17 16.09
CA LYS A 60 16.17 2.13 17.55
C LYS A 60 14.90 1.59 18.22
N LEU A 61 13.72 2.02 17.77
CA LEU A 61 12.44 1.49 18.29
C LEU A 61 12.31 -0.01 18.01
N GLY A 62 12.59 -0.44 16.78
CA GLY A 62 12.57 -1.86 16.41
C GLY A 62 13.57 -2.70 17.20
N ALA A 63 14.76 -2.16 17.48
CA ALA A 63 15.77 -2.83 18.31
C ALA A 63 15.30 -3.03 19.76
N ARG A 64 14.61 -2.03 20.35
CA ARG A 64 14.00 -2.17 21.69
C ARG A 64 12.93 -3.25 21.73
N MET A 65 12.08 -3.30 20.71
CA MET A 65 11.05 -4.32 20.59
C MET A 65 11.66 -5.73 20.43
N ILE A 66 12.75 -5.88 19.65
CA ILE A 66 13.48 -7.15 19.55
C ILE A 66 14.08 -7.55 20.92
N ALA A 67 14.67 -6.61 21.65
CA ALA A 67 15.23 -6.87 22.98
C ALA A 67 14.14 -7.37 23.96
N MET A 68 12.97 -6.71 23.97
CA MET A 68 11.82 -7.11 24.77
C MET A 68 11.33 -8.53 24.41
N ARG A 69 11.32 -8.88 23.11
CA ARG A 69 10.95 -10.23 22.68
C ARG A 69 11.94 -11.28 23.18
N ASN A 70 13.24 -10.98 23.10
CA ASN A 70 14.28 -11.91 23.54
C ASN A 70 14.23 -12.15 25.07
N THR A 71 13.74 -11.19 25.86
CA THR A 71 13.56 -11.37 27.31
C THR A 71 12.35 -12.23 27.68
N LEU A 72 11.34 -12.36 26.81
CA LEU A 72 10.06 -13.03 27.11
C LEU A 72 10.11 -14.57 26.98
N GLU A 73 11.30 -15.20 27.05
CA GLU A 73 11.50 -16.65 26.84
C GLU A 73 10.81 -17.24 25.58
N CYS A 74 10.44 -16.39 24.63
CA CYS A 74 9.80 -16.79 23.39
C CYS A 74 10.88 -17.22 22.39
N SER A 75 11.50 -18.37 22.68
CA SER A 75 12.58 -19.00 21.90
C SER A 75 12.12 -19.60 20.57
N THR A 76 10.83 -19.49 20.25
CA THR A 76 10.30 -20.00 18.99
C THR A 76 10.54 -19.00 17.87
N SER A 77 11.15 -19.50 16.80
CA SER A 77 11.42 -18.83 15.52
C SER A 77 10.17 -18.40 14.74
N THR A 78 8.99 -18.46 15.37
CA THR A 78 7.73 -18.08 14.75
C THR A 78 7.66 -16.57 14.55
N SER A 79 7.08 -16.16 13.43
CA SER A 79 6.88 -14.77 13.04
C SER A 79 6.09 -13.95 14.07
N THR A 80 5.17 -14.61 14.77
CA THR A 80 4.24 -14.04 15.74
C THR A 80 4.38 -14.81 17.07
N PRO A 81 4.32 -14.14 18.24
CA PRO A 81 4.33 -14.81 19.54
C PRO A 81 3.18 -15.84 19.64
N PRO A 82 3.37 -17.01 20.26
CA PRO A 82 2.32 -18.02 20.40
C PRO A 82 1.28 -17.62 21.45
N ASN A 83 1.71 -17.01 22.55
CA ASN A 83 0.84 -16.57 23.63
C ASN A 83 -0.03 -15.37 23.19
N PRO A 84 -1.37 -15.42 23.36
CA PRO A 84 -2.25 -14.31 23.02
C PRO A 84 -1.92 -13.00 23.74
N ALA A 85 -1.44 -13.05 24.98
CA ALA A 85 -1.05 -11.84 25.72
C ALA A 85 0.17 -11.15 25.08
N ASP A 86 1.21 -11.93 24.79
CA ASP A 86 2.43 -11.45 24.13
C ASP A 86 2.16 -10.93 22.72
N ARG A 87 1.22 -11.56 21.99
CA ARG A 87 0.74 -11.07 20.69
C ARG A 87 0.15 -9.67 20.76
N LYS A 88 -0.65 -9.39 21.80
CA LYS A 88 -1.27 -8.07 21.97
C LYS A 88 -0.21 -7.00 22.21
N ILE A 89 0.80 -7.30 23.03
CA ILE A 89 1.93 -6.40 23.31
C ILE A 89 2.74 -6.17 22.03
N PHE A 90 3.09 -7.24 21.32
CA PHE A 90 3.80 -7.16 20.05
C PHE A 90 3.06 -6.30 19.02
N ASN A 91 1.76 -6.54 18.83
CA ASN A 91 0.95 -5.77 17.89
C ASN A 91 0.87 -4.29 18.27
N ALA A 92 0.78 -3.98 19.56
CA ALA A 92 0.77 -2.59 20.04
C ALA A 92 2.11 -1.88 19.76
N GLU A 93 3.24 -2.55 20.00
CA GLU A 93 4.57 -2.02 19.70
C GLU A 93 4.78 -1.83 18.19
N VAL A 94 4.42 -2.83 17.38
CA VAL A 94 4.46 -2.76 15.92
C VAL A 94 3.60 -1.60 15.41
N GLN A 95 2.40 -1.42 15.95
CA GLN A 95 1.50 -0.33 15.59
C GLN A 95 2.11 1.03 15.95
N ALA A 96 2.72 1.17 17.12
CA ALA A 96 3.40 2.41 17.53
C ALA A 96 4.60 2.74 16.63
N ILE A 97 5.37 1.74 16.21
CA ILE A 97 6.46 1.90 15.23
C ILE A 97 5.88 2.30 13.87
N TYR A 98 4.80 1.64 13.44
CA TYR A 98 4.12 1.92 12.18
C TYR A 98 3.63 3.37 12.11
N GLU A 99 2.98 3.88 13.15
CA GLU A 99 2.48 5.26 13.19
C GLU A 99 3.62 6.28 13.08
N ARG A 100 4.74 6.06 13.80
CA ARG A 100 5.93 6.92 13.69
C ARG A 100 6.58 6.84 12.32
N TYR A 101 6.64 5.65 11.72
CA TYR A 101 7.14 5.46 10.37
C TYR A 101 6.24 6.15 9.33
N GLN A 102 4.91 6.10 9.51
CA GLN A 102 3.98 6.79 8.63
C GLN A 102 4.09 8.32 8.72
N ALA A 103 4.47 8.84 9.89
CA ALA A 103 4.68 10.26 10.13
C ALA A 103 6.01 10.82 9.55
N ILE A 104 6.87 9.98 8.98
CA ILE A 104 8.12 10.43 8.33
C ILE A 104 7.79 11.27 7.10
N GLU A 105 8.10 12.56 7.18
CA GLU A 105 7.94 13.53 6.09
C GLU A 105 9.30 14.04 5.60
N PRO A 106 9.40 14.44 4.31
CA PRO A 106 10.59 15.14 3.84
C PRO A 106 10.68 16.50 4.51
N LYS A 107 11.90 16.96 4.77
CA LYS A 107 12.16 18.27 5.37
C LYS A 107 11.45 19.38 4.60
N LYS A 108 10.96 20.39 5.34
CA LYS A 108 10.30 21.59 4.78
C LYS A 108 11.34 22.53 4.16
N VAL A 109 11.88 22.15 3.02
CA VAL A 109 12.81 22.94 2.22
C VAL A 109 12.31 23.02 0.80
N ASP A 110 12.68 24.10 0.09
CA ASP A 110 12.30 24.24 -1.31
C ASP A 110 13.16 23.31 -2.18
N HIS A 111 12.62 22.12 -2.47
CA HIS A 111 13.25 21.09 -3.28
C HIS A 111 12.19 20.28 -4.01
N GLU A 112 12.51 19.77 -5.21
CA GLU A 112 11.59 19.00 -6.05
C GLU A 112 10.94 17.84 -5.29
N LEU A 113 11.74 17.07 -4.55
CA LEU A 113 11.26 15.94 -3.72
C LEU A 113 10.16 16.36 -2.72
N ARG A 114 10.28 17.54 -2.10
CA ARG A 114 9.27 18.06 -1.17
C ARG A 114 7.99 18.43 -1.90
N ARG A 115 8.10 19.13 -3.04
CA ARG A 115 6.96 19.49 -3.90
C ARG A 115 6.24 18.24 -4.42
N ARG A 116 6.99 17.21 -4.83
CA ARG A 116 6.46 15.92 -5.28
C ARG A 116 5.72 15.19 -4.15
N PHE A 117 6.26 15.17 -2.94
CA PHE A 117 5.58 14.61 -1.79
C PHE A 117 4.23 15.28 -1.53
N GLU A 118 4.16 16.61 -1.60
CA GLU A 118 2.91 17.35 -1.39
C GLU A 118 1.88 17.03 -2.48
N ASN A 119 2.32 16.89 -3.74
CA ASN A 119 1.45 16.53 -4.87
C ASN A 119 0.97 15.07 -4.84
N GLU A 120 1.70 14.17 -4.17
CA GLU A 120 1.42 12.74 -4.12
C GLU A 120 0.87 12.28 -2.76
N ARG A 121 0.52 13.21 -1.85
CA ARG A 121 0.14 12.89 -0.47
C ARG A 121 -1.02 11.89 -0.37
N ASP A 122 -2.01 12.03 -1.23
CA ASP A 122 -3.20 11.18 -1.25
C ASP A 122 -3.06 9.97 -2.20
N ARG A 123 -1.93 9.84 -2.89
CA ARG A 123 -1.73 8.73 -3.82
C ARG A 123 -1.34 7.46 -3.06
N PRO A 124 -1.94 6.31 -3.40
CA PRO A 124 -1.44 5.04 -2.91
C PRO A 124 -0.01 4.85 -3.43
N PHE A 125 0.91 4.46 -2.55
CA PHE A 125 2.30 4.19 -2.91
C PHE A 125 3.02 5.40 -3.53
N SER A 126 2.89 6.58 -2.90
CA SER A 126 3.66 7.77 -3.29
C SER A 126 5.16 7.46 -3.38
N TYR A 127 5.88 8.20 -4.24
CA TYR A 127 7.31 7.99 -4.42
C TYR A 127 8.07 8.09 -3.10
N TRP A 128 7.67 9.03 -2.23
CA TRP A 128 8.20 9.16 -0.89
C TRP A 128 7.97 7.91 -0.04
N SER A 129 6.77 7.31 -0.10
CA SER A 129 6.46 6.09 0.64
C SER A 129 7.33 4.90 0.24
N LEU A 130 7.64 4.77 -1.05
CA LEU A 130 8.53 3.75 -1.58
C LEU A 130 10.00 4.03 -1.18
N LEU A 131 10.44 5.29 -1.25
CA LEU A 131 11.77 5.70 -0.85
C LEU A 131 12.02 5.37 0.63
N ARG A 132 11.16 5.81 1.55
CA ARG A 132 11.29 5.50 2.99
C ARG A 132 11.31 3.99 3.27
N ALA A 133 10.51 3.19 2.54
CA ALA A 133 10.46 1.74 2.71
C ALA A 133 11.77 1.07 2.28
N SER A 134 12.30 1.49 1.12
CA SER A 134 13.60 1.02 0.63
C SER A 134 14.75 1.41 1.58
N CYS A 135 14.73 2.62 2.14
CA CYS A 135 15.73 3.09 3.10
C CYS A 135 15.65 2.31 4.42
N LEU A 136 14.44 2.06 4.93
CA LEU A 136 14.24 1.24 6.13
C LEU A 136 14.79 -0.17 5.91
N TYR A 137 14.40 -0.81 4.81
CA TYR A 137 14.87 -2.15 4.47
C TYR A 137 16.38 -2.21 4.31
N TRP A 138 16.98 -1.27 3.56
CA TRP A 138 18.43 -1.19 3.41
C TRP A 138 19.12 -1.02 4.76
N LYS A 139 18.64 -0.10 5.60
CA LYS A 139 19.24 0.19 6.90
C LYS A 139 19.23 -1.03 7.82
N VAL A 140 18.09 -1.71 7.90
CA VAL A 140 17.83 -2.72 8.91
C VAL A 140 18.22 -4.14 8.43
N CYS A 141 18.02 -4.44 7.16
CA CYS A 141 18.22 -5.79 6.59
C CYS A 141 19.57 -5.99 5.90
N SER A 142 20.36 -4.93 5.64
CA SER A 142 21.66 -5.04 4.92
C SER A 142 22.69 -5.94 5.60
N ARG A 143 22.57 -6.19 6.92
CA ARG A 143 23.52 -6.99 7.71
C ARG A 143 23.15 -8.48 7.79
N ALA A 144 22.56 -9.03 6.73
CA ALA A 144 22.03 -10.41 6.70
C ALA A 144 21.04 -10.73 7.84
N ARG A 145 20.38 -9.71 8.37
CA ARG A 145 19.31 -9.85 9.37
C ARG A 145 17.97 -9.76 8.67
N PHE A 146 17.01 -10.55 9.14
CA PHE A 146 15.64 -10.50 8.66
C PHE A 146 14.67 -10.18 9.81
N PRO A 147 14.71 -8.96 10.35
CA PRO A 147 13.84 -8.59 11.44
C PRO A 147 12.41 -8.43 10.92
N ILE A 148 11.54 -9.32 11.39
CA ILE A 148 10.21 -9.46 10.84
C ILE A 148 9.34 -8.21 10.97
N TRP A 149 9.57 -7.40 12.00
CA TRP A 149 8.81 -6.17 12.24
C TRP A 149 8.88 -5.17 11.08
N VAL A 150 9.98 -5.18 10.31
CA VAL A 150 10.12 -4.33 9.12
C VAL A 150 9.03 -4.65 8.10
N TRP A 151 8.67 -5.94 7.98
CA TRP A 151 7.61 -6.38 7.06
C TRP A 151 6.21 -6.04 7.57
N TYR A 152 6.00 -5.97 8.88
CA TYR A 152 4.75 -5.45 9.42
C TYR A 152 4.61 -3.93 9.17
N VAL A 153 5.72 -3.19 9.20
CA VAL A 153 5.71 -1.72 9.10
C VAL A 153 5.71 -1.23 7.65
N ALA A 154 6.56 -1.81 6.79
CA ALA A 154 6.80 -1.36 5.43
C ALA A 154 6.55 -2.45 4.37
N GLY A 155 6.02 -3.61 4.76
CA GLY A 155 5.84 -4.76 3.86
C GLY A 155 4.98 -4.43 2.64
N ARG A 156 3.97 -3.57 2.80
CA ARG A 156 3.09 -3.16 1.70
C ARG A 156 3.87 -2.45 0.60
N GLU A 157 4.68 -1.46 0.93
CA GLU A 157 5.54 -0.74 0.00
C GLU A 157 6.67 -1.61 -0.55
N LEU A 158 7.23 -2.52 0.27
CA LEU A 158 8.26 -3.47 -0.18
C LEU A 158 7.73 -4.47 -1.22
N CYS A 159 6.47 -4.92 -1.09
CA CYS A 159 5.83 -5.74 -2.11
C CYS A 159 5.71 -4.99 -3.45
N ILE A 160 5.37 -3.71 -3.42
CA ILE A 160 5.32 -2.87 -4.63
C ILE A 160 6.71 -2.71 -5.23
N LEU A 161 7.72 -2.38 -4.42
CA LEU A 161 9.10 -2.28 -4.88
C LEU A 161 9.57 -3.59 -5.55
N LYS A 162 9.21 -4.74 -4.96
CA LYS A 162 9.55 -6.05 -5.52
C LYS A 162 8.84 -6.31 -6.84
N ALA A 163 7.55 -5.95 -6.94
CA ALA A 163 6.79 -6.08 -8.18
C ALA A 163 7.37 -5.21 -9.30
N LEU A 164 7.74 -3.96 -9.00
CA LEU A 164 8.36 -3.03 -9.96
C LEU A 164 9.75 -3.49 -10.44
N GLN A 165 10.46 -4.31 -9.66
CA GLN A 165 11.77 -4.85 -10.03
C GLN A 165 11.68 -6.11 -10.92
N THR A 166 10.58 -6.86 -10.84
CA THR A 166 10.40 -8.10 -11.60
C THR A 166 10.05 -7.77 -13.06
N PRO A 167 10.69 -8.40 -14.06
CA PRO A 167 10.32 -8.20 -15.46
C PRO A 167 8.91 -8.73 -15.71
N GLY A 168 8.09 -7.93 -16.41
CA GLY A 168 6.72 -8.29 -16.77
C GLY A 168 5.75 -7.12 -16.59
N GLU A 169 4.48 -7.37 -16.93
CA GLU A 169 3.40 -6.42 -16.72
C GLU A 169 3.01 -6.41 -15.23
N VAL A 170 3.11 -5.25 -14.58
CA VAL A 170 2.65 -5.08 -13.19
C VAL A 170 1.19 -4.64 -13.19
N ARG A 171 0.32 -5.44 -12.54
CA ARG A 171 -1.11 -5.13 -12.38
C ARG A 171 -1.41 -4.74 -10.94
N LEU A 172 -1.96 -3.55 -10.74
CA LEU A 172 -2.44 -3.11 -9.44
C LEU A 172 -3.89 -3.57 -9.23
N LEU A 173 -4.11 -4.32 -8.16
CA LEU A 173 -5.43 -4.81 -7.78
C LEU A 173 -5.91 -4.08 -6.52
N THR A 174 -7.20 -3.74 -6.50
CA THR A 174 -7.83 -3.24 -5.28
C THR A 174 -8.00 -4.38 -4.28
N ALA A 175 -8.14 -4.05 -2.99
CA ALA A 175 -8.33 -5.05 -1.95
C ALA A 175 -9.59 -5.91 -2.20
N GLU A 176 -10.67 -5.31 -2.70
CA GLU A 176 -11.91 -6.05 -3.00
C GLU A 176 -11.75 -7.00 -4.19
N MET A 177 -11.03 -6.59 -5.24
CA MET A 177 -10.71 -7.49 -6.36
C MET A 177 -9.82 -8.64 -5.88
N TYR A 178 -8.81 -8.36 -5.05
CA TYR A 178 -7.91 -9.39 -4.55
C TYR A 178 -8.66 -10.46 -3.73
N LYS A 179 -9.68 -10.09 -2.94
CA LYS A 179 -10.46 -11.03 -2.12
C LYS A 179 -11.23 -12.08 -2.91
N ILE A 180 -11.65 -11.75 -4.15
CA ILE A 180 -12.43 -12.68 -4.99
C ILE A 180 -11.54 -13.56 -5.87
N LEU A 181 -10.25 -13.21 -6.03
CA LEU A 181 -9.31 -14.00 -6.79
C LEU A 181 -8.94 -15.26 -6.00
N LYS A 182 -8.94 -16.40 -6.69
CA LYS A 182 -8.47 -17.69 -6.18
C LYS A 182 -7.30 -18.14 -7.03
N VAL A 183 -6.37 -18.86 -6.40
CA VAL A 183 -5.29 -19.52 -7.14
C VAL A 183 -5.91 -20.58 -8.03
N ASP A 184 -5.63 -20.51 -9.33
CA ASP A 184 -6.06 -21.53 -10.28
C ASP A 184 -5.17 -22.77 -10.10
N THR A 185 -5.69 -23.76 -9.36
CA THR A 185 -4.97 -25.00 -9.04
C THR A 185 -4.73 -25.85 -10.27
N LYS A 186 -5.62 -25.80 -11.27
CA LYS A 186 -5.45 -26.52 -12.54
C LYS A 186 -4.29 -25.92 -13.33
N PHE A 187 -4.26 -24.60 -13.46
CA PHE A 187 -3.15 -23.88 -14.08
C PHE A 187 -1.82 -24.16 -13.36
N THR A 188 -1.82 -24.06 -12.02
CA THR A 188 -0.62 -24.29 -11.21
C THR A 188 -0.08 -25.72 -11.36
N LYS A 189 -0.97 -26.71 -11.38
CA LYS A 189 -0.61 -28.11 -11.62
C LYS A 189 -0.05 -28.30 -13.03
N GLY A 190 -0.70 -27.73 -14.05
CA GLY A 190 -0.22 -27.79 -15.43
C GLY A 190 1.16 -27.14 -15.63
N LEU A 191 1.44 -26.03 -14.93
CA LEU A 191 2.74 -25.38 -14.91
C LEU A 191 3.80 -26.29 -14.26
N LEU A 192 3.48 -26.91 -13.12
CA LEU A 192 4.40 -27.82 -12.40
C LEU A 192 4.71 -29.07 -13.21
N GLU A 193 3.72 -29.61 -13.92
CA GLU A 193 3.83 -30.81 -14.75
C GLU A 193 4.43 -30.53 -16.15
N GLY A 194 4.73 -29.25 -16.47
CA GLY A 194 5.25 -28.87 -17.79
C GLY A 194 4.26 -29.03 -18.94
N SER A 195 2.96 -29.16 -18.62
CA SER A 195 1.89 -29.50 -19.57
C SER A 195 1.30 -28.29 -20.31
N LEU A 196 1.75 -27.07 -19.99
CA LEU A 196 1.21 -25.81 -20.57
C LEU A 196 1.38 -25.67 -22.08
N ALA A 197 2.22 -26.48 -22.73
CA ALA A 197 2.36 -26.47 -24.19
C ALA A 197 1.11 -26.98 -24.94
N ARG A 198 0.09 -27.50 -24.24
CA ARG A 198 -1.19 -27.94 -24.83
C ARG A 198 -2.40 -27.07 -24.45
N ALA A 199 -2.19 -25.95 -23.77
CA ALA A 199 -3.26 -25.17 -23.13
C ALA A 199 -3.93 -24.11 -24.03
N GLU A 200 -3.54 -23.97 -25.31
CA GLU A 200 -4.26 -23.08 -26.24
C GLU A 200 -5.72 -23.53 -26.51
N ASP A 201 -6.07 -24.79 -26.22
CA ASP A 201 -7.42 -25.32 -26.41
C ASP A 201 -8.30 -25.33 -25.14
N MET A 202 -7.78 -24.87 -24.00
CA MET A 202 -8.59 -24.81 -22.76
C MET A 202 -9.35 -23.49 -22.67
N PHE A 203 -10.34 -23.36 -23.55
CA PHE A 203 -11.41 -22.37 -23.42
C PHE A 203 -12.08 -22.58 -22.06
N TYR A 204 -12.11 -21.54 -21.22
CA TYR A 204 -12.72 -21.61 -19.90
C TYR A 204 -14.22 -21.95 -20.04
N ASP A 205 -14.62 -23.14 -19.60
CA ASP A 205 -16.02 -23.47 -19.29
C ASP A 205 -16.46 -22.63 -18.07
N VAL A 206 -16.82 -21.37 -18.32
CA VAL A 206 -17.28 -20.38 -17.31
C VAL A 206 -18.74 -20.59 -16.90
N PHE A 207 -19.38 -21.69 -17.30
CA PHE A 207 -20.71 -22.05 -16.80
C PHE A 207 -20.75 -23.51 -16.41
N ASN A 208 -19.97 -23.88 -15.39
CA ASN A 208 -20.33 -25.03 -14.56
C ASN A 208 -21.51 -24.60 -13.68
N GLU A 209 -22.67 -24.48 -14.34
CA GLU A 209 -23.97 -24.29 -13.73
C GLU A 209 -24.16 -25.44 -12.73
N PRO A 210 -24.49 -25.17 -11.45
CA PRO A 210 -24.73 -26.24 -10.50
C PRO A 210 -25.86 -27.10 -11.05
N ALA A 211 -25.57 -28.40 -11.26
CA ALA A 211 -26.58 -29.38 -11.60
C ALA A 211 -27.70 -29.27 -10.57
N LEU A 212 -28.85 -28.76 -11.00
CA LEU A 212 -30.08 -28.87 -10.23
C LEU A 212 -30.39 -30.36 -10.22
N ASP A 213 -30.05 -31.02 -9.12
CA ASP A 213 -30.52 -32.35 -8.79
C ASP A 213 -32.05 -32.30 -8.75
N ASP A 214 -32.65 -32.60 -9.90
CA ASP A 214 -34.08 -32.86 -10.08
C ASP A 214 -34.40 -34.15 -9.32
N GLN A 215 -34.68 -34.01 -8.03
CA GLN A 215 -35.05 -35.09 -7.15
C GLN A 215 -36.51 -35.44 -7.46
N GLY A 216 -36.68 -36.35 -8.42
CA GLY A 216 -37.97 -36.90 -8.81
C GLY A 216 -38.67 -37.57 -7.62
N ASP A 217 -39.90 -37.13 -7.37
CA ASP A 217 -40.87 -37.75 -6.49
C ASP A 217 -41.24 -39.14 -7.02
N ASP A 218 -40.62 -40.20 -6.47
CA ASP A 218 -41.14 -41.56 -6.61
C ASP A 218 -42.21 -41.80 -5.52
N VAL A 219 -43.46 -41.60 -5.95
CA VAL A 219 -44.67 -42.08 -5.30
C VAL A 219 -44.70 -43.60 -5.45
N ASP A 220 -44.44 -44.36 -4.37
CA ASP A 220 -44.78 -45.78 -4.33
C ASP A 220 -45.89 -46.06 -3.32
N ASN A 221 -46.96 -46.64 -3.86
CA ASN A 221 -48.24 -46.92 -3.27
C ASN A 221 -48.34 -48.44 -3.13
N GLY A 222 -48.03 -48.96 -1.94
CA GLY A 222 -48.03 -50.40 -1.65
C GLY A 222 -48.94 -50.74 -0.48
N SER A 223 -49.96 -51.54 -0.77
CA SER A 223 -51.12 -51.96 0.05
C SER A 223 -50.82 -52.65 1.38
#